data_AF-A0A0V1JY97-F1
#
_entry.id   AF-A0A0V1JY97-F1
#
_cell.length_a   1.000
_cell.length_b   1.000
_cell.length_c   1.000
_cell.angle_alpha   90.00
_cell.angle_beta   90.00
_cell.angle_gamma   90.00
#
_symmetry.space_group_name_H-M   'P 1'
#
loop_
_entity.id
_entity.type
_entity.pdbx_description
1 polymer ?
#
loop_
_entity_poly.entity_id
_entity_poly.type
_entity_poly.pdbx_seq_one_letter_code
_entity_poly.pdbx_strand_id
1 'polypeptide(L)' 'LVERMNRTLLDLLAKASIDHPDDWDAHLDRVLLAYRSSVHHTTGATPSRVIFGREMRLPVDLVYGLPENTPEESVGE' A
#
# COMPACT_ATOMS: atom_id res chain seq x y z
N LEU A 1 6.45 6.16 -12.75
CA LEU A 1 5.81 5.67 -11.51
C LEU A 1 4.65 4.73 -11.80
N VAL A 2 3.70 5.11 -12.66
CA VAL A 2 2.51 4.30 -13.01
C VAL A 2 2.86 2.91 -13.55
N GLU A 3 3.78 2.80 -14.51
CA GLU A 3 4.15 1.49 -15.07
C GLU A 3 4.80 0.55 -14.03
N ARG A 4 5.59 1.12 -13.12
CA ARG A 4 6.22 0.36 -12.02
C ARG A 4 5.16 -0.10 -11.01
N MET A 5 4.23 0.79 -10.65
CA MET A 5 3.06 0.44 -9.84
C MET A 5 2.28 -0.70 -10.46
N ASN A 6 1.94 -0.61 -11.74
CA ASN A 6 1.18 -1.65 -12.44
C ASN A 6 1.92 -2.99 -12.41
N ARG A 7 3.24 -2.99 -12.61
CA ARG A 7 4.05 -4.20 -12.50
C ARG A 7 4.00 -4.82 -11.11
N THR A 8 4.20 -4.03 -10.06
CA THR A 8 4.12 -4.53 -8.67
C THR A 8 2.74 -5.05 -8.31
N LEU A 9 1.68 -4.37 -8.76
CA LEU A 9 0.30 -4.82 -8.53
C LEU A 9 0.02 -6.15 -9.23
N LEU A 10 0.45 -6.31 -10.49
CA LEU A 10 0.33 -7.57 -11.23
C LEU A 10 1.10 -8.70 -10.54
N ASP A 11 2.33 -8.44 -10.06
CA ASP A 11 3.13 -9.43 -9.34
C ASP A 11 2.47 -9.87 -8.02
N LEU A 12 1.87 -8.92 -7.28
CA LEU A 12 1.14 -9.22 -6.03
C LEU A 12 -0.15 -10.00 -6.32
N LEU A 13 -0.87 -9.62 -7.37
CA LEU A 13 -2.11 -10.26 -7.77
C LEU A 13 -1.86 -11.70 -8.22
N ALA A 14 -0.85 -11.92 -9.07
CA ALA A 14 -0.46 -13.25 -9.54
C ALA A 14 -0.06 -14.18 -8.37
N LYS A 15 0.58 -13.64 -7.33
CA LYS A 15 0.89 -14.39 -6.10
C LYS A 15 -0.35 -14.70 -5.27
N ALA A 16 -1.27 -13.74 -5.15
CA ALA A 16 -2.47 -13.87 -4.34
C ALA A 16 -3.48 -14.87 -4.94
N SER A 17 -3.52 -14.98 -6.28
CA SER A 17 -4.43 -15.86 -7.02
C SER A 17 -3.73 -17.12 -7.58
N ILE A 18 -2.59 -17.54 -7.01
CA ILE A 18 -1.81 -18.66 -7.55
C ILE A 18 -2.58 -19.98 -7.56
N ASP A 19 -3.40 -20.21 -6.54
CA ASP A 19 -4.20 -21.43 -6.40
C ASP A 19 -5.49 -21.38 -7.25
N HIS A 20 -6.03 -20.17 -7.46
CA HIS A 20 -7.26 -19.91 -8.20
C HIS A 20 -7.11 -18.69 -9.12
N PRO A 21 -6.45 -18.83 -10.29
CA PRO A 21 -6.14 -17.69 -11.16
C PRO A 21 -7.37 -16.98 -11.73
N ASP A 22 -8.47 -17.72 -11.92
CA ASP A 22 -9.72 -17.17 -12.45
C ASP A 22 -10.42 -16.23 -11.46
N ASP A 23 -10.15 -16.39 -10.16
CA ASP A 23 -10.75 -15.60 -9.06
C ASP A 23 -9.88 -14.39 -8.68
N TRP A 24 -9.01 -13.93 -9.59
CA TRP A 24 -8.06 -12.84 -9.32
C TRP A 24 -8.77 -11.55 -8.82
N ASP A 25 -9.96 -11.27 -9.33
CA ASP A 25 -10.74 -10.08 -9.00
C ASP A 25 -11.21 -10.10 -7.53
N ALA A 26 -11.50 -11.28 -6.98
CA ALA A 26 -11.81 -11.46 -5.56
C ALA A 26 -10.62 -11.12 -4.63
N HIS A 27 -9.39 -11.13 -5.14
CA HIS A 27 -8.19 -10.75 -4.40
C HIS A 27 -7.82 -9.27 -4.54
N LEU A 28 -8.46 -8.53 -5.46
CA LEU A 28 -8.08 -7.17 -5.84
C LEU A 28 -8.05 -6.21 -4.64
N ASP A 29 -9.09 -6.22 -3.82
CA ASP A 29 -9.20 -5.31 -2.66
C ASP A 29 -8.05 -5.52 -1.67
N ARG A 30 -7.70 -6.78 -1.41
CA ARG A 30 -6.62 -7.15 -0.49
C ARG A 30 -5.26 -6.76 -1.04
N VAL A 31 -5.03 -6.99 -2.33
CA VAL A 31 -3.79 -6.63 -3.02
C VAL A 31 -3.61 -5.11 -3.05
N LEU A 32 -4.67 -4.36 -3.39
CA LEU A 32 -4.64 -2.90 -3.40
C LEU A 32 -4.40 -2.31 -2.01
N LEU A 33 -5.02 -2.90 -0.98
CA LEU A 33 -4.79 -2.50 0.41
C LEU A 33 -3.32 -2.68 0.79
N ALA A 34 -2.79 -3.89 0.60
CA ALA A 34 -1.41 -4.23 0.93
C ALA A 34 -0.42 -3.34 0.18
N TYR A 35 -0.66 -3.08 -1.11
CA TYR A 35 0.18 -2.19 -1.90
C TYR A 35 0.17 -0.76 -1.36
N ARG A 36 -1.02 -0.20 -1.05
CA ARG A 36 -1.16 1.19 -0.60
C ARG A 36 -0.62 1.47 0.79
N SER A 37 -0.59 0.47 1.67
CA SER A 37 -0.12 0.58 3.05
C SER A 37 1.32 0.10 3.27
N SER A 38 1.97 -0.48 2.26
CA SER A 38 3.35 -0.97 2.39
C SER A 38 4.36 0.04 1.88
N VAL A 39 5.46 0.22 2.62
CA VAL A 39 6.55 1.12 2.21
C VAL A 39 7.18 0.59 0.92
N HIS A 40 7.22 1.45 -0.10
CA HIS A 40 7.81 1.09 -1.37
C HIS A 40 9.33 1.40 -1.38
N HIS A 41 10.16 0.40 -1.69
CA HIS A 41 11.62 0.49 -1.52
C HIS A 41 12.28 1.68 -2.23
N THR A 42 11.77 2.10 -3.39
CA THR A 42 12.37 3.19 -4.17
C THR A 42 12.10 4.56 -3.55
N THR A 43 10.94 4.73 -2.92
CA THR A 43 10.48 6.01 -2.37
C THR A 43 10.68 6.11 -0.86
N GLY A 44 10.88 4.99 -0.17
CA GLY A 44 10.95 4.96 1.30
C GLY A 44 9.63 5.31 1.99
N ALA A 45 8.55 5.49 1.22
CA ALA A 45 7.22 5.87 1.68
C ALA A 45 6.15 4.95 1.10
N THR A 46 4.99 4.87 1.75
CA THR A 46 3.85 4.13 1.23
C THR A 46 3.23 4.84 0.02
N PRO A 47 2.64 4.12 -0.94
CA PRO A 47 1.96 4.75 -2.07
C PRO A 47 0.82 5.67 -1.64
N SER A 48 0.13 5.37 -0.54
CA SER A 48 -0.91 6.24 0.00
C SER A 48 -0.36 7.61 0.43
N ARG A 49 0.78 7.62 1.15
CA ARG A 49 1.47 8.85 1.52
C ARG A 49 1.96 9.64 0.31
N VAL A 50 2.53 8.97 -0.69
CA VAL A 50 3.05 9.64 -1.89
C VAL A 50 1.94 10.29 -2.72
N ILE A 51 0.78 9.64 -2.86
CA ILE A 51 -0.31 10.13 -3.72
C ILE A 51 -1.19 11.15 -2.99
N PHE A 52 -1.48 10.92 -1.71
CA PHE A 52 -2.46 11.71 -0.95
C PHE A 52 -1.83 12.62 0.12
N GLY A 53 -0.51 12.57 0.29
CA GLY A 53 0.20 13.37 1.30
C GLY A 53 0.01 12.90 2.74
N ARG A 54 -0.69 11.77 2.97
CA ARG A 54 -0.96 11.23 4.30
C ARG A 54 -0.99 9.70 4.29
N GLU A 55 -0.66 9.11 5.44
CA GLU A 55 -0.74 7.67 5.62
C GLU A 55 -2.21 7.19 5.63
N MET A 56 -2.45 6.01 5.05
CA MET A 56 -3.77 5.37 5.12
C MET A 56 -4.06 4.91 6.55
N ARG A 57 -5.27 5.20 7.06
CA ARG A 57 -5.74 4.67 8.35
C ARG A 57 -6.47 3.35 8.14
N LEU A 58 -5.94 2.29 8.73
CA LEU A 58 -6.48 0.94 8.72
C LEU A 58 -7.36 0.70 9.97
N PRO A 59 -8.32 -0.23 9.92
CA PRO A 59 -9.10 -0.59 11.12
C PRO A 59 -8.25 -1.05 12.30
N VAL A 60 -7.10 -1.68 12.03
CA VAL A 60 -6.14 -2.11 13.06
C VAL A 60 -5.55 -0.93 13.82
N ASP A 61 -5.41 0.24 13.18
CA ASP A 61 -4.90 1.46 13.81
C ASP A 61 -5.88 2.03 14.85
N LEU A 62 -7.18 1.69 14.74
CA LEU A 62 -8.17 2.06 15.77
C LEU A 62 -7.99 1.25 17.04
N VAL A 63 -7.50 0.02 16.91
CA VAL A 63 -7.31 -0.91 18.04
C VAL A 63 -5.97 -0.68 18.71
N TYR A 64 -4.91 -0.45 17.94
CA TYR A 64 -3.54 -0.38 18.44
C TYR A 64 -2.93 1.04 18.43
N GLY A 65 -3.61 2.02 17.84
CA GLY A 65 -3.05 3.35 17.61
C GLY A 65 -2.13 3.40 16.39
N LEU A 66 -1.76 4.61 15.97
CA LEU A 66 -0.76 4.80 14.92
C LEU A 66 0.65 4.60 15.51
N PRO A 67 1.59 4.00 14.77
CA PRO A 67 2.98 3.94 15.21
C PRO A 67 3.54 5.36 15.37
N GLU A 68 4.15 5.64 16.54
CA GLU A 68 4.64 6.97 16.97
C GLU A 68 5.75 7.57 16.08
N ASN A 69 6.24 6.83 15.08
CA ASN A 69 7.37 7.20 14.21
C ASN A 69 6.96 7.36 12.75
N THR A 70 5.82 7.99 12.47
CA THR A 70 5.67 8.60 11.15
C THR A 70 6.38 9.93 11.23
N PRO A 71 7.53 10.15 10.56
CA PRO A 71 8.07 11.50 10.46
C PRO A 71 6.99 12.33 9.77
N GLU A 72 6.32 13.17 10.55
CA GLU A 72 5.75 14.40 10.07
C GLU A 72 6.98 15.18 9.59
N GLU A 73 7.33 14.99 8.32
CA GLU A 73 8.27 15.89 7.66
C GLU A 73 7.60 17.24 7.76
N SER A 74 8.12 18.04 8.70
CA SER A 74 8.05 19.48 8.75
C SER A 74 7.80 20.01 7.34
N VAL A 75 6.54 20.36 7.09
CA VAL A 75 6.20 21.30 6.02
C VAL A 75 6.99 22.53 6.38
N GLY A 76 8.07 22.76 5.63
CA GLY A 76 8.95 23.89 5.84
C GLY A 76 8.14 25.18 5.79
N GLU A 77 8.29 25.96 6.85
CA GLU A 77 8.38 27.41 6.82
C GLU A 77 9.66 27.81 7.55
#